data_AF-W7SAQ8-F1
#
_entry.id   AF-W7SAQ8-F1
#
_cell.length_a   1.000
_cell.length_b   1.000
_cell.length_c   1.000
_cell.angle_alpha   90.00
_cell.angle_beta   90.00
_cell.angle_gamma   90.00
#
_symmetry.space_group_name_H-M   'P 1'
#
loop_
_entity.id
_entity.type
_entity.pdbx_description
1 polymer ?
#
loop_
_entity_poly.entity_id
_entity_poly.type
_entity_poly.pdbx_seq_one_letter_code
_entity_poly.pdbx_strand_id
1 'polypeptide(L)'
;MAGAVRRWEQHPGQIAWALKVWTDAVRDPHDRYYRDRSWEFPFEVRETLESALRGLPRRAARELFDLVRPLDETYLANTANNPFAARGDPWWYKRL
;
A
#
# COMPACT_ATOMS: atom_id res chain seq x y z
N MET A 1 -0.07 -20.54 21.97
CA MET A 1 0.63 -19.28 21.67
C MET A 1 -0.34 -18.38 20.94
N ALA A 2 -1.10 -17.59 21.71
CA ALA A 2 -2.10 -16.64 21.25
C ALA A 2 -1.51 -15.23 21.40
N GLY A 3 -1.76 -14.34 20.45
CA GLY A 3 -1.41 -12.92 20.61
C GLY A 3 -0.58 -12.32 19.48
N ALA A 4 -1.06 -12.44 18.25
CA ALA A 4 -0.79 -11.46 17.20
C ALA A 4 -1.99 -11.52 16.24
N VAL A 5 -3.17 -11.13 16.74
CA VAL A 5 -4.30 -10.80 15.87
C VAL A 5 -3.75 -9.78 14.90
N ARG A 6 -3.72 -10.22 13.66
CA ARG A 6 -3.03 -9.57 12.57
C ARG A 6 -3.70 -8.18 12.42
N ARG A 7 -2.97 -7.05 12.58
CA ARG A 7 -3.41 -5.62 12.45
C ARG A 7 -4.49 -5.29 11.36
N TRP A 8 -4.74 -6.16 10.38
CA TRP A 8 -5.68 -6.05 9.26
C TRP A 8 -6.98 -6.85 9.46
N GLU A 9 -7.04 -7.65 10.53
CA GLU A 9 -8.26 -8.24 11.10
C GLU A 9 -9.00 -7.26 12.02
N GLN A 10 -8.42 -6.08 12.31
CA GLN A 10 -8.97 -5.16 13.30
C GLN A 10 -10.32 -4.57 12.89
N HIS A 11 -10.58 -4.39 11.58
CA HIS A 11 -11.87 -3.89 11.10
C HIS A 11 -12.31 -4.55 9.78
N PRO A 12 -13.58 -5.01 9.68
CA PRO A 12 -14.17 -5.40 8.40
C PRO A 12 -14.00 -4.29 7.35
N GLY A 13 -13.54 -4.64 6.16
CA GLY A 13 -13.39 -3.70 5.04
C GLY A 13 -12.06 -2.93 4.98
N GLN A 14 -11.16 -3.09 5.94
CA GLN A 14 -9.86 -2.41 5.95
C GLN A 14 -9.02 -2.66 4.68
N ILE A 15 -9.02 -3.90 4.15
CA ILE A 15 -8.32 -4.24 2.90
C ILE A 15 -8.95 -3.53 1.71
N ALA A 16 -10.28 -3.49 1.63
CA ALA A 16 -10.99 -2.83 0.54
C ALA A 16 -10.78 -1.30 0.59
N TRP A 17 -10.77 -0.73 1.79
CA TRP A 17 -10.45 0.67 2.01
C TRP A 17 -9.00 1.00 1.61
N ALA A 18 -8.04 0.19 2.04
CA ALA A 18 -6.63 0.36 1.67
C ALA A 18 -6.41 0.26 0.14
N LEU A 19 -7.10 -0.68 -0.53
CA LEU A 19 -7.05 -0.81 -1.98
C LEU A 19 -7.62 0.42 -2.68
N LYS A 20 -8.73 0.97 -2.19
CA LYS A 20 -9.32 2.21 -2.71
C LYS A 20 -8.36 3.39 -2.58
N VAL A 21 -7.82 3.60 -1.37
CA VAL A 21 -6.89 4.72 -1.11
C VAL A 21 -5.63 4.59 -1.97
N TRP A 22 -5.07 3.38 -2.08
CA TRP A 22 -3.92 3.14 -2.95
C TRP A 22 -4.24 3.43 -4.42
N THR A 23 -5.40 2.99 -4.90
CA THR A 23 -5.86 3.28 -6.28
C THR A 23 -5.95 4.79 -6.52
N ASP A 24 -6.54 5.54 -5.59
CA ASP A 24 -6.70 6.98 -5.71
C ASP A 24 -5.33 7.70 -5.70
N ALA A 25 -4.41 7.28 -4.83
CA ALA A 25 -3.06 7.85 -4.74
C ALA A 25 -2.23 7.60 -6.01
N VAL A 26 -2.36 6.43 -6.63
CA VAL A 26 -1.64 6.11 -7.88
C VAL A 26 -2.19 6.87 -9.09
N ARG A 27 -3.50 7.12 -9.12
CA ARG A 27 -4.15 7.83 -10.23
C ARG A 27 -3.96 9.34 -10.18
N ASP A 28 -3.86 9.91 -8.98
CA ASP A 28 -3.69 11.34 -8.78
C ASP A 28 -2.63 11.59 -7.69
N PRO A 29 -1.34 11.44 -8.04
CA PRO A 29 -0.26 11.58 -7.09
C PRO A 29 -0.01 13.03 -6.68
N HIS A 30 -0.71 14.05 -7.19
CA HIS A 30 -0.41 15.45 -6.84
C HIS A 30 -1.56 16.19 -6.16
N ASP A 31 -2.83 15.83 -6.39
CA ASP A 31 -3.90 16.77 -6.06
C ASP A 31 -4.58 16.59 -4.70
N ARG A 32 -4.65 15.35 -4.18
CA ARG A 32 -5.44 15.06 -2.96
C ARG A 32 -4.64 14.90 -1.68
N TYR A 33 -3.61 14.06 -1.67
CA TYR A 33 -2.89 13.72 -0.42
C TYR A 33 -1.76 14.70 -0.08
N TYR A 34 -1.14 15.31 -1.09
CA TYR A 34 -0.10 16.34 -0.90
C TYR A 34 -0.69 17.66 -0.39
N ARG A 35 -1.95 17.96 -0.71
CA ARG A 35 -2.66 19.19 -0.31
C ARG A 35 -3.07 19.17 1.17
N ASP A 36 -3.49 18.01 1.69
CA ASP A 36 -3.87 17.80 3.09
C ASP A 36 -2.69 17.45 4.02
N ARG A 37 -1.44 17.57 3.53
CA ARG A 37 -0.19 17.30 4.29
C ARG A 37 -0.10 15.91 4.92
N SER A 38 -0.84 14.92 4.45
CA SER A 38 -0.72 13.54 4.92
C SER A 38 0.17 12.73 3.99
N TRP A 39 1.43 13.14 3.86
CA TRP A 39 2.43 12.49 2.99
C TRP A 39 2.68 11.03 3.38
N GLU A 40 2.37 10.65 4.62
CA GLU A 40 2.51 9.29 5.16
C GLU A 40 1.34 8.38 4.76
N PHE A 41 0.18 8.94 4.42
CA PHE A 41 -1.07 8.19 4.26
C PHE A 41 -1.06 7.15 3.12
N PRO A 42 -0.52 7.46 1.92
CA PRO A 42 -0.44 6.46 0.86
C PRO A 42 0.47 5.28 1.22
N PHE A 43 1.45 5.49 2.10
CA PHE A 43 2.39 4.45 2.49
C PHE A 43 1.84 3.51 3.56
N GLU A 44 1.09 4.04 4.52
CA GLU A 44 0.39 3.23 5.54
C GLU A 44 -0.61 2.24 4.91
N VAL A 45 -1.34 2.69 3.88
CA VAL A 45 -2.28 1.80 3.18
C VAL A 45 -1.55 0.74 2.36
N ARG A 46 -0.38 1.06 1.79
CA ARG A 46 0.40 0.07 1.05
C ARG A 46 1.04 -0.97 1.97
N GLU A 47 1.45 -0.59 3.18
CA GLU A 47 1.89 -1.53 4.22
C GLU A 47 0.75 -2.45 4.67
N THR A 48 -0.47 -1.91 4.79
CA THR A 48 -1.67 -2.70 5.10
C THR A 48 -1.92 -3.76 4.01
N LEU A 49 -1.81 -3.38 2.73
CA LEU A 49 -1.94 -4.31 1.61
C LEU A 49 -0.84 -5.37 1.60
N GLU A 50 0.41 -5.01 1.93
CA GLU A 50 1.50 -5.99 2.05
C GLU A 50 1.23 -7.00 3.17
N SER A 51 0.80 -6.51 4.33
CA SER A 51 0.45 -7.34 5.48
C SER A 51 -0.69 -8.30 5.13
N ALA A 52 -1.70 -7.83 4.38
CA ALA A 52 -2.79 -8.65 3.88
C ALA A 52 -2.31 -9.73 2.89
N LEU A 53 -1.43 -9.40 1.95
CA LEU A 53 -0.86 -10.37 1.00
C LEU A 53 -0.09 -11.50 1.70
N ARG A 54 0.65 -11.19 2.77
CA ARG A 54 1.33 -12.19 3.62
C ARG A 54 0.37 -12.89 4.60
N GLY A 55 -0.78 -12.28 4.81
CA GLY A 55 -1.80 -12.61 5.81
C GLY A 55 -2.81 -13.65 5.37
N LEU A 56 -3.33 -13.46 4.17
CA LEU A 56 -4.52 -14.12 3.66
C LEU A 56 -4.27 -15.57 3.23
N PRO A 57 -5.33 -16.40 3.19
CA PRO A 57 -5.28 -17.68 2.50
C PRO A 57 -4.83 -17.51 1.05
N ARG A 58 -4.07 -18.47 0.52
CA ARG A 58 -3.42 -18.41 -0.80
C ARG A 58 -4.32 -17.93 -1.94
N ARG A 59 -5.60 -18.34 -1.97
CA ARG A 59 -6.55 -17.91 -3.00
C ARG A 59 -6.88 -16.41 -2.89
N ALA A 60 -7.25 -15.96 -1.69
CA ALA A 60 -7.57 -14.55 -1.44
C ALA A 60 -6.32 -13.65 -1.59
N ALA A 61 -5.14 -14.13 -1.19
CA ALA A 61 -3.88 -13.42 -1.43
C ALA A 61 -3.59 -13.27 -2.93
N ARG A 62 -3.91 -14.27 -3.75
CA ARG A 62 -3.74 -14.20 -5.21
C ARG A 62 -4.70 -13.19 -5.83
N GLU A 63 -5.97 -13.21 -5.44
CA GLU A 63 -6.96 -12.24 -5.91
C GLU A 63 -6.55 -10.81 -5.53
N LEU A 64 -6.07 -10.60 -4.29
CA LEU A 64 -5.54 -9.31 -3.86
C LEU A 64 -4.28 -8.91 -4.65
N PHE A 65 -3.37 -9.85 -4.90
CA PHE A 65 -2.16 -9.60 -5.68
C PHE A 65 -2.48 -9.14 -7.10
N ASP A 66 -3.44 -9.80 -7.76
CA ASP A 66 -3.86 -9.46 -9.12
C ASP A 66 -4.47 -8.05 -9.21
N LEU A 67 -5.07 -7.55 -8.12
CA LEU A 67 -5.58 -6.18 -8.01
C LEU A 67 -4.48 -5.15 -7.70
N VAL A 68 -3.53 -5.49 -6.82
CA VAL A 68 -2.49 -4.56 -6.35
C VAL A 68 -1.35 -4.40 -7.34
N ARG A 69 -0.93 -5.48 -8.02
CA ARG A 69 0.21 -5.47 -8.95
C ARG A 69 0.15 -4.37 -10.02
N PRO A 70 -0.94 -4.20 -10.80
CA PRO A 70 -0.97 -3.15 -11.83
C PRO A 70 -0.92 -1.73 -11.24
N LEU A 71 -1.39 -1.54 -10.01
CA LEU A 71 -1.27 -0.26 -9.30
C LEU A 71 0.18 0.01 -8.89
N ASP A 72 0.86 -1.01 -8.35
CA ASP A 72 2.29 -0.92 -8.00
C ASP A 72 3.15 -0.62 -9.24
N GLU A 73 2.88 -1.28 -10.37
CA GLU A 73 3.56 -1.03 -11.65
C GLU A 73 3.34 0.41 -12.14
N THR A 74 2.09 0.91 -12.05
CA THR A 74 1.75 2.28 -12.44
C THR A 74 2.45 3.30 -11.54
N TYR A 75 2.44 3.07 -10.22
CA TYR A 75 3.13 3.91 -9.25
C TYR A 75 4.63 3.97 -9.56
N LEU A 76 5.26 2.82 -9.79
CA LEU A 76 6.67 2.76 -10.18
C LEU A 76 6.93 3.52 -11.48
N ALA A 77 6.08 3.39 -12.50
CA ALA A 77 6.27 4.08 -13.78
C ALA A 77 6.18 5.62 -13.66
N ASN A 78 5.37 6.11 -12.72
CA ASN A 78 5.07 7.54 -12.58
C ASN A 78 5.88 8.25 -11.47
N THR A 79 6.74 7.55 -10.74
CA THR A 79 7.54 8.12 -9.64
C THR A 79 9.04 8.00 -9.88
N ALA A 80 9.78 8.98 -9.40
CA ALA A 80 11.23 8.98 -9.45
C ALA A 80 11.82 8.24 -8.24
N ASN A 81 13.07 7.77 -8.35
CA ASN A 81 13.77 7.21 -7.20
C ASN A 81 14.02 8.29 -6.13
N ASN A 82 13.72 7.96 -4.87
CA ASN A 82 14.11 8.78 -3.72
C ASN A 82 15.60 8.53 -3.39
N PRO A 83 16.51 9.51 -3.60
CA PRO A 83 17.93 9.32 -3.33
C PRO A 83 18.27 9.25 -1.83
N PHE A 84 17.32 9.62 -0.96
CA PHE A 84 17.50 9.64 0.49
C PHE A 84 16.95 8.40 1.19
N ALA A 85 16.30 7.49 0.45
CA ALA A 85 15.73 6.30 1.05
C ALA A 85 16.82 5.30 1.47
N ALA A 86 16.66 4.71 2.65
CA ALA A 86 17.58 3.72 3.18
C ALA A 86 17.44 2.39 2.45
N ARG A 87 18.52 1.59 2.44
CA ARG A 87 18.53 0.27 1.78
C ARG A 87 17.42 -0.65 2.31
N GLY A 88 17.10 -0.55 3.60
CA GLY A 88 16.08 -1.35 4.26
C GLY A 88 14.63 -0.92 3.98
N ASP A 89 14.41 0.25 3.38
CA ASP A 89 13.06 0.77 3.23
C ASP A 89 12.23 -0.07 2.24
N PRO A 90 10.92 -0.19 2.46
CA PRO A 90 10.02 -0.78 1.48
C PRO A 90 10.12 -0.03 0.14
N TRP A 91 9.97 -0.75 -0.96
CA TRP A 91 10.21 -0.18 -2.29
C TRP A 91 9.31 1.03 -2.60
N TRP A 92 8.09 1.09 -2.05
CA TRP A 92 7.17 2.22 -2.27
C TRP A 92 7.59 3.51 -1.55
N TYR A 93 8.36 3.40 -0.45
CA TYR A 93 9.00 4.54 0.22
C TYR A 93 10.24 5.06 -0.52
N LYS A 94 10.80 4.23 -1.41
CA LYS A 94 11.97 4.59 -2.23
C LYS A 94 11.57 5.42 -3.46
N ARG A 95 10.38 6.01 -3.47
CA ARG A 95 9.79 6.73 -4.58
C ARG A 95 9.29 8.12 -4.15
N LEU A 96 9.41 9.10 -5.04
CA LEU A 96 8.91 10.48 -4.92
C LEU A 96 8.18 10.91 -6.19
#